data_AF-A0A3N1B1J6-F1
#
_entry.id   AF-A0A3N1B1J6-F1
#
_cell.length_a   1.000
_cell.length_b   1.000
_cell.length_c   1.000
_cell.angle_alpha   90.00
_cell.angle_beta   90.00
_cell.angle_gamma   90.00
#
_symmetry.space_group_name_H-M   'P 1'
#
loop_
_entity.id
_entity.type
_entity.pdbx_description
1 polymer ?
#
loop_
_entity_poly.entity_id
_entity_poly.type
_entity_poly.pdbx_seq_one_letter_code
_entity_poly.pdbx_strand_id
1 'polypeptide(L)'
;MLTPAATNLIAHVLGPETDLHTLRRRHTEDSAQGHMVALILDAALRLSDLEQNLRRRIASTAGILNRVTATLDAGAACNPSGELRSTGGDLDLLAARHADAHQRLIETLSAYRNTIAPQ
;
A
#
# COMPACT_ATOMS: atom_id res chain seq x y z
N MET A 1 0.96 12.03 1.17
CA MET A 1 0.40 11.72 2.51
C MET A 1 0.26 10.22 2.64
N LEU A 2 0.55 9.67 3.82
CA LEU A 2 0.40 8.23 4.07
C LEU A 2 -1.08 7.84 4.19
N THR A 3 -1.42 6.64 3.76
CA THR A 3 -2.76 6.08 3.97
C THR A 3 -2.95 5.68 5.44
N PRO A 4 -4.19 5.62 5.94
CA PRO A 4 -4.48 5.11 7.28
C PRO A 4 -3.90 3.71 7.54
N ALA A 5 -3.87 2.84 6.52
CA ALA A 5 -3.30 1.52 6.65
C ALA A 5 -1.78 1.55 6.87
N ALA A 6 -1.05 2.37 6.09
CA ALA A 6 0.39 2.55 6.28
C ALA A 6 0.71 3.15 7.66
N THR A 7 -0.06 4.15 8.11
CA THR A 7 0.10 4.74 9.45
C THR A 7 -0.16 3.72 10.56
N ASN A 8 -1.23 2.93 10.46
CA ASN A 8 -1.57 1.90 11.44
C ASN A 8 -0.50 0.81 11.49
N LEU A 9 0.09 0.44 10.36
CA LEU A 9 1.17 -0.54 10.30
C LEU A 9 2.41 -0.08 11.08
N ILE A 10 2.81 1.18 10.90
CA ILE A 10 3.96 1.77 11.60
C ILE A 10 3.70 1.76 13.11
N ALA A 11 2.53 2.22 13.54
CA ALA A 11 2.13 2.22 14.95
C ALA A 11 2.04 0.79 15.52
N HIS A 12 1.61 -0.19 14.73
CA HIS A 12 1.52 -1.58 15.16
C HIS A 12 2.90 -2.19 15.43
N VAL A 13 3.89 -1.94 14.57
CA VAL A 13 5.22 -2.57 14.68
C VAL A 13 6.13 -1.83 15.66
N LEU A 14 6.06 -0.50 15.71
CA LEU A 14 6.95 0.35 16.53
C LEU A 14 6.29 0.88 17.82
N GLY A 15 5.02 0.54 18.05
CA GLY A 15 4.25 0.98 19.21
C GLY A 15 3.40 2.24 18.95
N PRO A 16 2.30 2.41 19.69
CA PRO A 16 1.27 3.42 19.43
C PRO A 16 1.75 4.87 19.63
N GLU A 17 2.82 5.07 20.40
CA GLU A 17 3.47 6.36 20.67
C GLU A 17 4.41 6.79 19.53
N THR A 18 4.72 5.89 18.59
CA THR A 18 5.70 6.12 17.52
C THR A 18 5.00 6.61 16.26
N ASP A 19 4.79 7.92 16.17
CA ASP A 19 4.32 8.56 14.94
C ASP A 19 5.48 8.93 13.99
N LEU A 20 5.13 9.25 12.75
CA LEU A 20 6.10 9.58 11.70
C LEU A 20 6.97 10.80 12.03
N HIS A 21 6.39 11.77 12.73
CA HIS A 21 7.07 12.97 13.16
C HIS A 21 8.08 12.69 14.27
N THR A 22 7.79 11.71 15.12
CA THR A 22 8.63 11.27 16.22
C THR A 22 9.82 10.47 15.70
N LEU A 23 9.61 9.60 14.71
CA LEU A 23 10.70 8.94 13.97
C LEU A 23 11.66 9.94 13.34
N ARG A 24 11.11 10.95 12.66
CA ARG A 24 11.91 11.96 11.95
C ARG A 24 12.62 12.94 12.89
N ARG A 25 12.09 13.19 14.08
CA ARG A 25 12.75 14.03 15.11
C ARG A 25 13.82 13.31 15.90
N ARG A 26 13.71 12.00 16.10
CA ARG A 26 14.64 11.24 16.97
C ARG A 26 16.01 11.00 16.35
N HIS A 27 16.16 11.11 15.03
CA HIS A 27 17.40 10.77 14.34
C HIS A 27 17.89 11.92 13.45
N THR A 28 19.16 12.27 13.57
CA THR A 28 19.88 13.16 12.65
C THR A 28 20.14 12.44 11.32
N GLU A 29 19.99 13.16 10.20
CA GLU A 29 20.04 12.62 8.82
C GLU A 29 21.35 11.86 8.50
N ASP A 30 22.45 12.18 9.18
CA ASP A 30 23.77 11.55 8.98
C ASP A 30 24.03 10.28 9.81
N SER A 31 23.06 9.81 10.59
CA SER A 31 23.21 8.56 11.36
C SER A 31 22.67 7.35 10.58
N ALA A 32 23.25 6.16 10.81
CA ALA A 32 22.72 4.91 10.23
C ALA A 32 21.23 4.67 10.57
N GLN A 33 20.80 5.13 11.75
CA GLN A 33 19.40 5.13 12.17
C GLN A 33 18.57 6.15 11.37
N GLY A 34 19.09 7.34 11.10
CA GLY A 34 18.46 8.33 10.22
C GLY A 34 18.26 7.80 8.79
N HIS A 35 19.24 7.07 8.25
CA HIS A 35 19.11 6.41 6.95
C HIS A 35 18.03 5.32 6.95
N MET A 36 17.94 4.51 8.00
CA MET A 36 16.86 3.52 8.15
C MET A 36 15.47 4.18 8.26
N VAL A 37 15.36 5.30 8.98
CA VAL A 37 14.11 6.06 9.05
C VAL A 37 13.72 6.59 7.68
N ALA A 38 14.67 7.10 6.88
CA ALA A 38 14.40 7.54 5.51
C ALA A 38 13.88 6.40 4.62
N LEU A 39 14.46 5.19 4.75
CA LEU A 39 13.99 4.00 4.01
C LEU A 39 12.58 3.56 4.44
N ILE A 40 12.26 3.62 5.73
CA ILE A 40 10.91 3.34 6.25
C ILE A 40 9.91 4.33 5.67
N LEU A 41 10.27 5.61 5.62
CA LEU A 41 9.42 6.68 5.06
C LEU A 41 9.16 6.45 3.56
N ASP A 42 10.20 6.16 2.78
CA ASP A 42 10.05 5.90 1.33
C ASP A 42 9.20 4.65 1.08
N ALA A 43 9.44 3.57 1.83
CA ALA A 43 8.66 2.34 1.72
C ALA A 43 7.17 2.55 2.09
N ALA A 44 6.90 3.31 3.15
CA ALA A 44 5.52 3.63 3.57
C ALA A 44 4.80 4.51 2.54
N LEU A 45 5.51 5.46 1.91
CA LEU A 45 4.97 6.29 0.83
C LEU A 45 4.63 5.46 -0.40
N ARG A 46 5.52 4.55 -0.81
CA ARG A 46 5.27 3.63 -1.93
C ARG A 46 4.09 2.69 -1.66
N LEU A 47 3.98 2.17 -0.44
CA LEU A 47 2.83 1.34 -0.04
C LEU A 47 1.53 2.13 -0.11
N SER A 48 1.54 3.38 0.37
CA SER A 48 0.39 4.28 0.33
C SER A 48 -0.06 4.58 -1.10
N ASP A 49 0.88 4.81 -2.03
CA ASP A 49 0.58 5.04 -3.44
C ASP A 49 0.01 3.77 -4.11
N LEU A 50 0.59 2.60 -3.82
CA LEU A 50 0.06 1.32 -4.29
C LEU A 50 -1.37 1.07 -3.80
N GLU A 51 -1.66 1.35 -2.54
CA GLU A 51 -3.00 1.21 -1.98
C GLU A 51 -4.00 2.16 -2.65
N GLN A 52 -3.63 3.42 -2.87
CA GLN A 52 -4.47 4.37 -3.59
C GLN A 52 -4.72 3.94 -5.04
N ASN A 53 -3.70 3.43 -5.72
CA ASN A 53 -3.83 2.87 -7.07
C ASN A 53 -4.79 1.67 -7.08
N LEU A 54 -4.73 0.82 -6.05
CA LEU A 54 -5.58 -0.36 -5.93
C LEU A 54 -7.03 0.03 -5.69
N ARG A 55 -7.29 0.98 -4.79
CA ARG A 55 -8.63 1.55 -4.58
C ARG A 55 -9.21 2.17 -5.85
N ARG A 56 -8.41 2.94 -6.60
CA ARG A 56 -8.84 3.55 -7.88
C ARG A 56 -9.20 2.50 -8.93
N ARG A 57 -8.38 1.45 -9.07
CA ARG A 57 -8.64 0.36 -10.01
C ARG A 57 -9.86 -0.47 -9.62
N ILE A 58 -10.08 -0.77 -8.35
CA ILE A 58 -11.31 -1.42 -7.88
C ILE A 58 -12.53 -0.56 -8.22
N ALA A 59 -12.50 0.74 -7.94
CA ALA A 59 -13.60 1.65 -8.28
C ALA A 59 -13.87 1.70 -9.80
N SER A 60 -12.82 1.76 -10.62
CA SER A 60 -12.94 1.69 -12.07
C SER A 60 -13.55 0.37 -12.54
N THR A 61 -13.14 -0.75 -11.93
CA THR A 61 -13.64 -2.10 -12.24
C THR A 61 -15.12 -2.23 -11.90
N ALA A 62 -15.54 -1.72 -10.74
CA ALA A 62 -16.95 -1.66 -10.36
C ALA A 62 -17.78 -0.84 -11.37
N GLY A 63 -17.22 0.25 -11.91
CA GLY A 63 -17.85 1.03 -12.98
C GLY A 63 -17.93 0.29 -14.32
N ILE A 64 -16.97 -0.57 -14.65
CA ILE A 64 -17.03 -1.45 -15.83
C ILE A 64 -18.10 -2.51 -15.63
N LEU A 65 -18.12 -3.18 -14.47
CA LEU A 65 -19.14 -4.18 -14.13
C LEU A 65 -20.56 -3.60 -14.21
N ASN A 66 -20.81 -2.42 -13.64
CA ASN A 66 -22.11 -1.76 -13.74
C ASN A 66 -22.52 -1.46 -15.19
N ARG A 67 -21.57 -1.02 -16.04
CA ARG A 67 -21.84 -0.80 -17.47
C ARG A 67 -22.14 -2.10 -18.20
N VAL A 68 -21.36 -3.14 -17.95
CA VAL A 68 -21.57 -4.48 -18.53
C VAL A 68 -22.96 -5.00 -18.16
N THR A 69 -23.34 -4.94 -16.88
CA THR A 69 -24.68 -5.32 -16.42
C THR A 69 -25.77 -4.53 -17.15
N ALA A 70 -25.65 -3.20 -17.23
CA ALA A 70 -26.61 -2.37 -17.95
C ALA A 70 -26.70 -2.70 -19.46
N THR A 71 -25.58 -3.03 -20.11
CA THR A 71 -25.58 -3.42 -21.53
C THR A 71 -26.16 -4.81 -21.76
N LEU A 72 -25.96 -5.74 -20.83
CA LEU A 72 -26.57 -7.08 -20.86
C LEU A 72 -28.08 -6.98 -20.64
N ASP A 73 -28.52 -6.17 -19.67
CA ASP A 73 -29.95 -5.91 -19.40
C ASP A 73 -30.65 -5.26 -20.62
N ALA A 74 -29.92 -4.44 -21.38
CA ALA A 74 -30.41 -3.82 -22.62
C ALA A 74 -30.36 -4.74 -23.86
N GLY A 75 -29.89 -5.98 -23.73
CA GLY A 75 -29.81 -6.95 -24.82
C GLY A 75 -28.74 -6.63 -25.88
N ALA A 76 -27.74 -5.81 -25.56
CA ALA A 76 -26.69 -5.42 -26.49
C ALA A 76 -25.54 -6.44 -26.51
N ALA A 77 -25.02 -6.74 -27.71
CA ALA A 77 -23.83 -7.56 -27.87
C ALA A 77 -22.58 -6.78 -27.43
N CYS A 78 -22.02 -7.11 -26.27
CA CYS A 78 -20.76 -6.59 -25.78
C CYS A 78 -19.72 -7.73 -25.66
N ASN A 79 -18.43 -7.43 -25.46
CA ASN A 79 -17.39 -8.42 -25.13
C ASN A 79 -17.02 -8.35 -23.62
N PRO A 80 -17.97 -8.66 -22.71
CA PRO A 80 -17.76 -8.49 -21.28
C PRO A 80 -16.67 -9.42 -20.75
N SER A 81 -16.48 -10.59 -21.36
CA SER A 81 -15.50 -11.58 -20.91
C SER A 81 -14.04 -11.11 -21.08
N GLY A 82 -13.74 -10.35 -22.13
CA GLY A 82 -12.39 -9.82 -22.38
C GLY A 82 -12.02 -8.69 -21.43
N GLU A 83 -12.92 -7.71 -21.25
CA GLU A 83 -12.72 -6.58 -20.34
C GLU A 83 -12.61 -7.04 -18.88
N LEU A 84 -13.45 -7.98 -18.46
CA LEU A 84 -13.40 -8.53 -17.10
C LEU A 84 -12.12 -9.34 -16.84
N ARG A 85 -11.66 -10.14 -17.80
CA ARG A 85 -10.38 -10.89 -17.66
C ARG A 85 -9.17 -9.96 -17.55
N SER A 86 -9.10 -8.95 -18.41
CA SER A 86 -7.99 -7.97 -18.38
C SER A 86 -7.96 -7.24 -17.05
N THR A 87 -9.14 -6.80 -16.60
CA THR A 87 -9.26 -6.04 -15.35
C THR A 87 -8.95 -6.89 -14.11
N GLY A 88 -9.38 -8.16 -14.10
CA GLY A 88 -9.03 -9.12 -13.04
C GLY A 88 -7.53 -9.35 -12.92
N GLY A 89 -6.84 -9.58 -14.04
CA GLY A 89 -5.38 -9.77 -14.04
C GLY A 89 -4.60 -8.55 -13.55
N ASP A 90 -5.05 -7.34 -13.89
CA ASP A 90 -4.46 -6.08 -13.40
C ASP A 90 -4.65 -5.86 -11.90
N LEU A 91 -5.78 -6.32 -11.34
CA LEU A 91 -6.05 -6.27 -9.90
C LEU A 91 -5.19 -7.29 -9.15
N ASP A 92 -5.10 -8.52 -9.64
CA ASP A 92 -4.29 -9.58 -9.02
C ASP A 92 -2.81 -9.18 -8.95
N LEU A 93 -2.26 -8.64 -10.04
CA LEU A 93 -0.88 -8.16 -10.09
C LEU A 93 -0.64 -7.03 -9.08
N LEU A 94 -1.60 -6.10 -8.96
CA LEU A 94 -1.46 -4.97 -8.04
C LEU A 94 -1.61 -5.41 -6.58
N ALA A 95 -2.49 -6.37 -6.30
CA ALA A 95 -2.63 -6.98 -4.98
C ALA A 95 -1.36 -7.72 -4.55
N ALA A 96 -0.74 -8.48 -5.47
CA ALA A 96 0.53 -9.14 -5.21
C ALA A 96 1.66 -8.13 -4.90
N ARG A 97 1.75 -7.03 -5.66
CA ARG A 97 2.72 -5.95 -5.41
C ARG A 97 2.48 -5.25 -4.07
N HIS A 98 1.22 -5.03 -3.72
CA HIS A 98 0.85 -4.45 -2.43
C HIS A 98 1.26 -5.38 -1.27
N ALA A 99 1.04 -6.70 -1.39
CA ALA A 99 1.44 -7.67 -0.38
C ALA A 99 2.96 -7.74 -0.18
N ASP A 100 3.74 -7.75 -1.27
CA ASP A 100 5.21 -7.72 -1.21
C ASP A 100 5.73 -6.42 -0.56
N ALA A 101 5.19 -5.26 -0.97
CA ALA A 101 5.56 -3.98 -0.37
C ALA A 101 5.22 -3.91 1.13
N HIS A 102 4.07 -4.46 1.53
CA HIS A 102 3.65 -4.55 2.92
C HIS A 102 4.61 -5.42 3.75
N GLN A 103 4.99 -6.58 3.23
CA GLN A 103 5.92 -7.50 3.90
C GLN A 103 7.30 -6.86 4.09
N ARG A 104 7.85 -6.21 3.05
CA ARG A 104 9.14 -5.51 3.15
C ARG A 104 9.11 -4.37 4.15
N LEU A 105 7.98 -3.67 4.27
CA LEU A 105 7.82 -2.61 5.27
C LEU A 105 7.83 -3.19 6.69
N ILE A 106 7.17 -4.33 6.92
CA ILE A 106 7.21 -5.03 8.22
C ILE A 106 8.64 -5.46 8.57
N GLU A 107 9.37 -6.04 7.62
CA GLU A 107 10.76 -6.49 7.82
C GLU A 107 11.67 -5.31 8.18
N THR A 108 11.53 -4.19 7.45
CA THR A 108 12.32 -2.98 7.68
C THR A 108 12.00 -2.35 9.04
N LEU A 109 10.72 -2.27 9.41
CA LEU A 109 10.29 -1.77 10.72
C LEU A 109 10.78 -2.67 11.86
N SER A 110 10.77 -3.99 11.68
CA SER A 110 11.25 -4.96 12.66
C SER A 110 12.77 -4.88 12.85
N ALA A 111 13.53 -4.76 11.76
CA ALA A 111 14.97 -4.56 11.80
C ALA A 111 15.30 -3.26 12.54
N TYR A 112 14.61 -2.17 12.21
CA TYR A 112 14.76 -0.89 12.88
C TYR A 112 14.47 -0.99 14.38
N ARG A 113 13.36 -1.62 14.78
CA ARG A 113 13.01 -1.84 16.20
C ARG A 113 14.14 -2.56 16.94
N ASN A 114 14.73 -3.59 16.35
CA ASN A 114 15.82 -4.34 16.96
C ASN A 114 17.10 -3.49 17.10
N THR A 115 17.35 -2.53 16.21
CA THR A 115 18.52 -1.62 16.30
C THR A 115 18.38 -0.51 17.34
N ILE A 116 17.16 -0.20 17.78
CA ILE A 116 16.88 0.84 18.79
C ILE A 116 16.50 0.27 20.15
N ALA A 117 16.35 -1.05 20.28
CA ALA A 117 16.10 -1.70 21.56
C ALA A 117 17.37 -1.62 22.43
N PRO A 118 17.28 -1.14 23.69
CA PRO A 118 18.42 -1.14 24.60
C PRO A 118 18.83 -2.59 24.90
N GLN A 119 20.14 -2.87 24.82
CA GLN A 119 20.72 -4.12 25.34
C GLN A 119 20.73 -4.11 26.87
#